data_AF-A0A832ZB65-F1
#
_entry.id   AF-A0A832ZB65-F1
#
_cell.length_a   1.000
_cell.length_b   1.000
_cell.length_c   1.000
_cell.angle_alpha   90.00
_cell.angle_beta   90.00
_cell.angle_gamma   90.00
#
_symmetry.space_group_name_H-M   'P 1'
#
loop_
_entity.id
_entity.type
_entity.pdbx_description
1 polymer ?
#
loop_
_entity_poly.entity_id
_entity_poly.type
_entity_poly.pdbx_seq_one_letter_code
_entity_poly.pdbx_strand_id
1 'polypeptide(L)'
;MLERILEILKENGIEELRPPQKKVLERGLLDKGKNFLISIPTASGKTLIGEIALLNHLLEDRDKKGLFIVPLKALASEKYEEFKRKYERYGIKV
;
A
#
# COMPACT_ATOMS: atom_id res chain seq x y z
N MET A 1 -12.15 -3.66 7.01
CA MET A 1 -10.75 -3.25 6.73
C MET A 1 -10.53 -2.98 5.25
N LEU A 2 -10.75 -3.94 4.35
CA LEU A 2 -10.59 -3.73 2.91
C LEU A 2 -11.40 -2.54 2.38
N GLU A 3 -12.66 -2.38 2.78
CA GLU A 3 -13.51 -1.26 2.37
C GLU A 3 -12.89 0.10 2.72
N ARG A 4 -12.39 0.26 3.96
CA ARG A 4 -11.68 1.47 4.40
C ARG A 4 -10.43 1.75 3.57
N ILE A 5 -9.66 0.72 3.23
CA ILE A 5 -8.49 0.87 2.34
C ILE A 5 -8.95 1.33 0.95
N LEU A 6 -9.99 0.70 0.38
CA LEU A 6 -10.51 1.09 -0.94
C LEU A 6 -11.04 2.52 -0.97
N GLU A 7 -11.68 2.98 0.10
CA GLU A 7 -12.11 4.39 0.25
C GLU A 7 -10.91 5.34 0.24
N ILE A 8 -9.87 5.04 1.03
CA ILE A 8 -8.61 5.79 1.04
C ILE A 8 -8.00 5.84 -0.37
N LEU A 9 -7.99 4.72 -1.10
CA LEU A 9 -7.46 4.66 -2.46
C LEU A 9 -8.27 5.53 -3.43
N LYS A 10 -9.60 5.49 -3.36
CA LYS A 10 -10.50 6.33 -4.18
C LYS A 10 -10.27 7.80 -3.93
N GLU A 11 -10.19 8.23 -2.67
CA GLU A 11 -9.89 9.63 -2.34
C GLU A 11 -8.49 10.09 -2.79
N ASN A 12 -7.61 9.15 -3.15
CA ASN A 12 -6.31 9.40 -3.74
C ASN A 12 -6.28 9.17 -5.27
N GLY A 13 -7.46 9.13 -5.92
CA GLY A 13 -7.61 9.05 -7.38
C GLY A 13 -7.50 7.64 -7.95
N ILE A 14 -7.58 6.59 -7.13
CA ILE A 14 -7.53 5.19 -7.57
C ILE A 14 -8.95 4.62 -7.51
N GLU A 15 -9.66 4.72 -8.64
CA GLU A 15 -11.05 4.27 -8.75
C GLU A 15 -11.17 2.73 -8.84
N GLU A 16 -10.23 2.09 -9.53
CA GLU A 16 -10.27 0.65 -9.75
C GLU A 16 -8.89 0.00 -9.68
N LEU A 17 -8.84 -1.20 -9.10
CA LEU A 17 -7.66 -2.05 -9.08
C LEU A 17 -7.49 -2.79 -10.41
N ARG A 18 -6.25 -2.83 -10.89
CA ARG A 18 -5.88 -3.56 -12.10
C ARG A 18 -5.94 -5.07 -11.87
N PRO A 19 -6.12 -5.90 -12.93
CA PRO A 19 -6.23 -7.35 -12.78
C PRO A 19 -5.10 -8.01 -11.96
N PRO A 20 -3.81 -7.63 -12.09
CA PRO A 20 -2.76 -8.19 -11.25
C PRO A 20 -2.92 -7.85 -9.76
N GLN A 21 -3.46 -6.68 -9.42
CA GLN A 21 -3.67 -6.23 -8.04
C GLN A 21 -4.84 -6.98 -7.40
N LYS A 22 -5.95 -7.13 -8.13
CA LYS A 22 -7.11 -7.94 -7.73
C LYS A 22 -6.71 -9.40 -7.45
N LYS A 23 -5.94 -10.00 -8.36
CA LYS A 23 -5.43 -11.38 -8.22
C LYS A 23 -4.58 -11.58 -6.96
N VAL A 24 -3.83 -10.56 -6.54
CA VAL A 24 -3.02 -10.63 -5.32
C VAL A 24 -3.88 -10.51 -4.07
N LEU A 25 -4.91 -9.65 -4.07
CA LEU A 25 -5.91 -9.59 -3.00
C LEU A 25 -6.64 -10.92 -2.81
N GLU A 26 -7.11 -11.53 -3.91
CA GLU A 26 -7.78 -12.84 -3.92
C GLU A 26 -6.90 -13.95 -3.35
N ARG A 27 -5.57 -13.84 -3.51
CA ARG A 27 -4.61 -14.79 -2.91
C ARG A 27 -4.37 -14.58 -1.41
N GLY A 28 -5.03 -13.59 -0.81
CA GLY A 28 -4.99 -13.33 0.62
C GLY A 28 -3.94 -12.31 1.03
N LEU A 29 -3.70 -11.25 0.24
CA LEU A 29 -2.74 -10.19 0.59
C LEU A 29 -3.00 -9.56 1.97
N LEU A 30 -4.27 -9.53 2.40
CA LEU A 30 -4.67 -8.93 3.67
C LEU A 30 -4.56 -9.90 4.86
N ASP A 31 -4.21 -11.16 4.61
CA ASP A 31 -3.95 -12.16 5.63
C ASP A 31 -2.56 -11.95 6.22
N LYS A 32 -2.50 -11.59 7.51
CA LYS A 32 -1.24 -11.30 8.22
C LYS A 32 -0.35 -12.52 8.43
N GLY A 33 -0.88 -13.72 8.29
CA GLY A 33 -0.11 -14.96 8.36
C GLY A 33 0.63 -15.30 7.07
N LYS A 34 0.43 -14.52 6.00
CA LYS A 34 0.95 -14.83 4.67
C LYS A 34 2.01 -13.84 4.20
N ASN A 35 3.05 -14.40 3.60
CA ASN A 35 4.09 -13.64 2.91
C ASN A 35 3.90 -13.75 1.40
N PHE A 36 4.25 -12.70 0.67
CA PHE A 36 4.09 -12.61 -0.78
C PHE A 36 5.41 -12.28 -1.47
N LEU A 37 5.73 -13.04 -2.51
CA LEU A 37 6.73 -12.68 -3.51
C LEU A 37 6.01 -12.37 -4.82
N ILE A 38 6.18 -11.16 -5.34
CA ILE A 38 5.42 -10.67 -6.49
C ILE A 38 6.38 -10.22 -7.59
N SER A 39 6.32 -10.92 -8.71
CA SER A 39 7.03 -10.58 -9.95
C SER A 39 6.01 -10.24 -11.03
N ILE A 40 5.86 -8.96 -11.33
CA ILE A 40 4.99 -8.42 -12.38
C ILE A 40 5.74 -7.31 -13.14
N PRO A 41 5.45 -7.08 -14.42
CA PRO A 41 6.12 -6.05 -15.21
C PRO A 41 6.03 -4.65 -14.59
N THR A 42 7.00 -3.79 -14.88
CA THR A 42 6.95 -2.36 -14.53
C THR A 42 5.66 -1.74 -15.06
N ALA A 43 5.19 -0.68 -14.39
CA ALA A 43 3.91 -0.04 -14.65
C ALA A 43 2.66 -0.92 -14.42
N SER A 44 2.77 -2.18 -13.96
CA SER A 44 1.60 -3.02 -13.60
C SER A 44 0.99 -2.68 -12.23
N GLY A 45 1.54 -1.67 -11.53
CA GLY A 45 1.02 -1.21 -10.25
C GLY A 45 1.53 -2.00 -9.03
N LYS A 46 2.77 -2.50 -9.08
CA LYS A 46 3.44 -3.21 -7.96
C LYS A 46 3.49 -2.37 -6.69
N THR A 47 3.75 -1.07 -6.81
CA THR A 47 3.80 -0.13 -5.68
C THR A 47 2.51 -0.13 -4.87
N LEU A 48 1.36 -0.05 -5.56
CA LEU A 48 0.05 -0.01 -4.90
C LEU A 48 -0.24 -1.29 -4.10
N ILE A 49 0.23 -2.45 -4.57
CA ILE A 49 0.09 -3.70 -3.82
C ILE A 49 0.83 -3.61 -2.47
N GLY A 50 2.04 -3.06 -2.48
CA GLY A 50 2.81 -2.82 -1.26
C GLY A 50 2.13 -1.79 -0.34
N GLU A 51 1.58 -0.71 -0.92
CA GLU A 51 0.81 0.29 -0.16
C GLU A 51 -0.42 -0.35 0.51
N ILE A 52 -1.19 -1.17 -0.22
CA ILE A 52 -2.36 -1.88 0.35
C ILE A 52 -1.95 -2.77 1.52
N ALA A 53 -0.87 -3.53 1.39
CA ALA A 53 -0.37 -4.39 2.46
C ALA A 53 0.07 -3.58 3.68
N LEU A 54 0.76 -2.46 3.45
CA LEU A 54 1.22 -1.56 4.50
C LEU A 54 0.04 -0.90 5.23
N LEU A 55 -0.95 -0.38 4.49
CA LEU A 55 -2.17 0.22 5.05
C LEU A 55 -2.97 -0.79 5.86
N ASN A 56 -3.10 -2.03 5.37
CA ASN A 56 -3.78 -3.11 6.10
C ASN A 56 -3.15 -3.39 7.47
N HIS A 57 -1.83 -3.17 7.61
CA HIS A 57 -1.13 -3.30 8.87
C HIS A 57 -1.24 -2.04 9.75
N LEU A 58 -1.00 -0.86 9.17
CA LEU A 58 -0.91 0.41 9.91
C LEU A 58 -2.27 0.96 10.37
N LEU A 59 -3.36 0.65 9.67
CA LEU A 59 -4.69 1.19 10.00
C LEU A 59 -5.37 0.48 11.18
N GLU A 60 -4.77 -0.59 11.70
CA GLU A 60 -5.32 -1.35 12.83
C GLU A 60 -5.09 -0.65 14.17
N ASP A 61 -3.90 -0.10 14.33
CA ASP A 61 -3.44 0.54 15.56
C ASP A 61 -2.38 1.58 15.23
N ARG A 62 -2.42 2.73 15.90
CA ARG A 62 -1.49 3.84 15.73
C ARG A 62 -0.06 3.49 16.17
N ASP A 63 0.12 2.47 17.01
CA ASP A 63 1.43 2.02 17.47
C ASP A 63 2.12 1.05 16.49
N LYS A 64 1.39 0.58 15.47
CA LYS A 64 1.96 -0.29 14.42
C LYS A 64 2.95 0.47 13.57
N LYS A 65 3.98 -0.25 13.11
CA LYS A 65 5.03 0.29 12.26
C LYS A 65 5.23 -0.62 11.06
N GLY A 66 5.61 -0.02 9.94
CA GLY A 66 5.93 -0.75 8.72
C GLY A 66 7.04 -0.06 7.96
N LEU A 67 7.71 -0.80 7.08
CA LEU A 67 8.85 -0.31 6.33
C LEU A 67 8.60 -0.50 4.84
N PHE A 68 8.74 0.58 4.08
CA PHE A 68 8.66 0.57 2.62
C PHE A 68 10.06 0.85 2.05
N ILE A 69 10.71 -0.20 1.53
CA ILE A 69 12.10 -0.12 1.08
C ILE A 69 12.15 0.10 -0.44
N VAL A 70 12.99 1.04 -0.86
CA VAL A 70 13.31 1.32 -2.26
C VAL A 70 14.82 1.42 -2.46
N PRO A 71 15.35 1.15 -3.66
CA PRO A 71 16.79 0.98 -3.86
C PRO A 71 17.60 2.28 -3.86
N LEU A 72 16.96 3.44 -4.06
CA LEU A 72 17.64 4.73 -4.21
C LEU A 72 17.11 5.75 -3.22
N LYS A 73 18.00 6.59 -2.68
CA LYS A 73 17.64 7.68 -1.77
C LYS A 73 16.62 8.64 -2.40
N ALA A 74 16.80 8.98 -3.67
CA ALA A 74 15.87 9.86 -4.38
C ALA A 74 14.44 9.29 -4.43
N LEU A 75 14.32 7.98 -4.72
CA LEU A 75 13.03 7.29 -4.69
C LEU A 75 12.44 7.23 -3.26
N ALA A 76 13.30 7.09 -2.24
CA ALA A 76 12.85 7.09 -0.85
C ALA A 76 12.26 8.46 -0.46
N SER A 77 12.93 9.55 -0.83
CA SER A 77 12.43 10.91 -0.60
C SER A 77 11.12 11.17 -1.35
N GLU A 78 11.01 10.72 -2.61
CA GLU A 78 9.77 10.82 -3.38
C GLU A 78 8.62 10.08 -2.69
N LYS A 79 8.85 8.83 -2.25
CA LYS A 79 7.83 8.03 -1.56
C LYS A 79 7.46 8.60 -0.20
N TYR A 80 8.41 9.17 0.53
CA TYR A 80 8.14 9.85 1.80
C TYR A 80 7.15 11.00 1.61
N GLU A 81 7.42 11.93 0.68
CA GLU A 81 6.52 13.06 0.42
C GLU A 81 5.16 12.60 -0.13
N GLU A 82 5.16 11.59 -1.00
CA GLU A 82 3.92 11.01 -1.52
C GLU A 82 3.07 10.38 -0.41
N PHE A 83 3.66 9.55 0.45
CA PHE A 83 2.95 8.88 1.54
C PHE A 83 2.49 9.88 2.58
N LYS A 84 3.31 10.89 2.88
CA LYS A 84 2.93 11.97 3.79
C LYS A 84 1.66 12.65 3.32
N ARG A 85 1.64 13.09 2.07
CA ARG A 85 0.46 13.71 1.44
C ARG A 85 -0.75 12.78 1.40
N LYS A 86 -0.56 11.51 1.03
CA LYS A 86 -1.67 10.55 0.89
C LYS A 86 -2.25 10.11 2.23
N TYR A 87 -1.41 9.91 3.24
CA TYR A 87 -1.76 9.05 4.38
C TYR A 87 -1.76 9.74 5.76
N GLU A 88 -1.11 10.90 5.95
CA GLU A 88 -1.09 11.58 7.25
C GLU A 88 -2.49 11.91 7.77
N ARG A 89 -3.41 12.31 6.88
CA ARG A 89 -4.79 12.64 7.24
C ARG A 89 -5.57 11.47 7.85
N TYR A 90 -5.13 10.23 7.65
CA TYR A 90 -5.74 9.04 8.24
C TYR A 90 -5.08 8.62 9.57
N GLY A 91 -4.20 9.47 10.13
CA GLY A 91 -3.51 9.22 11.38
C GLY A 91 -2.25 8.36 11.26
N ILE A 92 -1.74 8.17 10.03
CA ILE A 92 -0.49 7.44 9.78
C ILE A 92 0.67 8.44 9.81
N LYS A 93 1.61 8.27 10.74
CA LYS A 93 2.86 9.03 10.76
C LYS A 93 3.83 8.41 9.76
N VAL A 94 4.32 9.22 8.81
CA VAL A 94 5.29 8.83 7.78
C VAL A 94 6.68 9.36 8.15
#